data_AF-A0A4R8CFU1-F1
#
_entry.id   AF-A0A4R8CFU1-F1
#
_cell.length_a   1.000
_cell.length_b   1.000
_cell.length_c   1.000
_cell.angle_alpha   90.00
_cell.angle_beta   90.00
_cell.angle_gamma   90.00
#
_symmetry.space_group_name_H-M   'P 1'
#
loop_
_entity.id
_entity.type
_entity.pdbx_description
1 polymer ?
#
loop_
_entity_poly.entity_id
_entity_poly.type
_entity_poly.pdbx_seq_one_letter_code
_entity_poly.pdbx_strand_id
1 'polypeptide(L)'
;MVWIGGAPGAGKSTIARELARRGDLPLHPIDLWTYAHLDRMPPVRPLAEDLAEGPEYAADAFVRIARLRLELVAEDVRERALGDVPALVEGPQLFPSMGDDVAAAVWLVPDAEQTRHAREERLARVDDPAGRARLESLLARDAVLADRVRREAAEYGRTVIEVPATPDWSAISAAVEAALGPLPRLEAGEELSRQRRYENLAACRQGRLWQAGIGLAELPPYPFACECGTSGCTEVWSGTPDSYDARRGQGWLRTHSAC
;
A
#
# COMPACT_ATOMS: atom_id res chain seq x y z
N MET A 1 14.44 0.06 4.90
CA MET A 1 13.15 -0.15 4.20
C MET A 1 13.43 -0.68 2.82
N VAL A 2 12.50 -1.47 2.28
CA VAL A 2 12.41 -1.77 0.84
C VAL A 2 11.04 -1.39 0.33
N TRP A 3 10.90 -1.10 -0.96
CA TRP A 3 9.70 -0.43 -1.47
C TRP A 3 9.10 -1.05 -2.74
N ILE A 4 7.78 -1.22 -2.75
CA ILE A 4 6.98 -1.49 -3.95
C ILE A 4 6.13 -0.26 -4.27
N GLY A 5 6.56 0.48 -5.29
CA GLY A 5 5.97 1.74 -5.75
C GLY A 5 5.12 1.52 -6.99
N GLY A 6 4.37 2.55 -7.39
CA GLY A 6 3.64 2.54 -8.66
C GLY A 6 2.18 2.99 -8.58
N ALA A 7 1.53 3.06 -9.73
CA ALA A 7 0.20 3.65 -9.86
C ALA A 7 -0.92 2.73 -9.32
N PRO A 8 -2.12 3.27 -9.03
CA PRO A 8 -3.31 2.46 -8.74
C PRO A 8 -3.57 1.41 -9.84
N GLY A 9 -4.01 0.22 -9.46
CA GLY A 9 -4.33 -0.85 -10.42
C GLY A 9 -3.16 -1.73 -10.85
N ALA A 10 -1.93 -1.39 -10.48
CA ALA A 10 -0.73 -2.17 -10.83
C ALA A 10 -0.50 -3.44 -9.97
N GLY A 11 -1.49 -3.88 -9.19
CA GLY A 11 -1.37 -5.09 -8.35
C GLY A 11 -0.48 -4.99 -7.10
N LYS A 12 0.12 -3.82 -6.82
CA LYS A 12 1.08 -3.60 -5.70
C LYS A 12 0.65 -4.20 -4.37
N SER A 13 -0.53 -3.84 -3.86
CA SER A 13 -0.99 -4.32 -2.55
C SER A 13 -1.24 -5.83 -2.53
N THR A 14 -1.54 -6.46 -3.67
CA THR A 14 -1.67 -7.92 -3.76
C THR A 14 -0.28 -8.57 -3.64
N ILE A 15 0.65 -8.14 -4.50
CA ILE A 15 2.03 -8.65 -4.54
C ILE A 15 2.73 -8.42 -3.19
N ALA A 16 2.63 -7.21 -2.63
CA ALA A 16 3.28 -6.86 -1.37
C ALA A 16 2.75 -7.70 -0.19
N ARG A 17 1.44 -7.97 -0.14
CA ARG A 17 0.86 -8.84 0.90
C ARG A 17 1.33 -10.28 0.75
N GLU A 18 1.33 -10.81 -0.47
CA GLU A 18 1.81 -12.17 -0.73
C GLU A 18 3.30 -12.30 -0.36
N LEU A 19 4.13 -11.39 -0.86
CA LEU A 19 5.57 -11.38 -0.61
C LEU A 19 5.89 -11.22 0.88
N ALA A 20 5.22 -10.30 1.57
CA ALA A 20 5.42 -10.12 3.00
C ALA A 20 5.04 -11.34 3.83
N ARG A 21 3.98 -12.06 3.43
CA ARG A 21 3.55 -13.27 4.14
C ARG A 21 4.47 -14.44 3.88
N ARG A 22 4.79 -14.71 2.61
CA ARG A 22 5.67 -15.83 2.21
C ARG A 22 7.12 -15.61 2.65
N GLY A 23 7.56 -14.35 2.69
CA GLY A 23 8.90 -13.95 3.08
C GLY A 23 9.05 -13.54 4.54
N ASP A 24 8.01 -13.68 5.37
CA ASP A 24 8.01 -13.24 6.77
C ASP A 24 8.53 -11.81 6.98
N LEU A 25 8.18 -10.92 6.04
CA LEU A 25 8.57 -9.52 6.09
C LEU A 25 7.53 -8.68 6.84
N PRO A 26 7.97 -7.69 7.63
CA PRO A 26 7.12 -6.65 8.16
C PRO A 26 6.51 -5.82 7.02
N LEU A 27 5.19 -5.81 6.86
CA LEU A 27 4.51 -5.05 5.81
C LEU A 27 4.15 -3.64 6.31
N HIS A 28 4.21 -2.65 5.43
CA HIS A 28 3.78 -1.27 5.69
C HIS A 28 3.04 -0.68 4.47
N PRO A 29 1.76 -1.02 4.24
CA PRO A 29 0.98 -0.41 3.16
C PRO A 29 0.57 1.00 3.60
N ILE A 30 0.95 2.02 2.85
CA ILE A 30 0.75 3.43 3.25
C ILE A 30 -0.72 3.77 3.47
N ASP A 31 -1.62 3.09 2.76
CA ASP A 31 -3.06 3.24 2.93
C ASP A 31 -3.54 2.92 4.35
N LEU A 32 -2.80 2.12 5.14
CA LEU A 32 -3.08 1.84 6.55
C LEU A 32 -2.62 2.95 7.51
N TRP A 33 -1.96 3.98 7.01
CA TRP A 33 -1.57 5.16 7.79
C TRP A 33 -2.15 6.45 7.22
N THR A 34 -2.94 6.37 6.14
CA THR A 34 -3.39 7.56 5.42
C THR A 34 -4.06 8.59 6.33
N TYR A 35 -5.05 8.18 7.14
CA TYR A 35 -5.77 9.09 8.04
C TYR A 35 -4.92 9.48 9.26
N ALA A 36 -4.10 8.55 9.77
CA ALA A 36 -3.18 8.84 10.87
C ALA A 36 -2.16 9.95 10.54
N HIS A 37 -1.75 10.03 9.28
CA HIS A 37 -0.86 11.07 8.79
C HIS A 37 -1.58 12.40 8.51
N LEU A 38 -2.89 12.40 8.24
CA LEU A 38 -3.60 13.65 7.92
C LEU A 38 -3.45 14.69 9.04
N ASP A 39 -3.52 14.26 10.29
CA ASP A 39 -3.37 15.15 11.46
C ASP A 39 -1.92 15.66 11.66
N ARG A 40 -0.93 15.01 11.04
CA ARG A 40 0.50 15.33 11.13
C ARG A 40 1.02 16.10 9.92
N MET A 41 0.23 16.16 8.85
CA MET A 41 0.58 16.85 7.61
C MET A 41 0.04 18.29 7.62
N PRO A 42 0.68 19.22 6.93
CA PRO A 42 0.07 20.52 6.67
C PRO A 42 -1.27 20.35 5.93
N PRO A 43 -2.21 21.30 6.06
CA PRO A 43 -3.47 21.25 5.33
C PRO A 43 -3.24 21.03 3.84
N VAL A 44 -3.87 20.00 3.28
CA VAL A 44 -3.80 19.66 1.85
C VAL A 44 -5.04 20.16 1.14
N ARG A 45 -4.85 20.68 -0.08
CA ARG A 45 -5.97 21.07 -0.94
C ARG A 45 -6.79 19.82 -1.31
N PRO A 46 -8.12 19.90 -1.39
CA PRO A 46 -8.94 18.78 -1.84
C PRO A 46 -8.55 18.32 -3.24
N LEU A 47 -8.45 17.00 -3.45
CA LEU A 47 -8.08 16.42 -4.75
C LEU A 47 -8.98 16.90 -5.90
N ALA A 48 -10.27 17.12 -5.64
CA ALA A 48 -11.21 17.60 -6.64
C ALA A 48 -10.82 18.98 -7.19
N GLU A 49 -10.26 19.85 -6.35
CA GLU A 49 -9.80 21.17 -6.77
C GLU A 49 -8.49 21.08 -7.56
N ASP A 50 -7.54 20.25 -7.11
CA ASP A 50 -6.29 20.00 -7.85
C ASP A 50 -6.58 19.45 -9.25
N LEU A 51 -7.53 18.52 -9.38
CA LEU A 51 -7.96 17.97 -10.66
C LEU A 51 -8.62 19.01 -11.57
N ALA A 52 -9.29 20.03 -11.00
CA ALA A 52 -9.93 21.09 -11.76
C ALA A 52 -8.90 22.05 -12.40
N GLU A 53 -7.70 22.18 -11.83
CA GLU A 53 -6.59 22.95 -12.41
C GLU A 53 -5.92 22.23 -13.60
N GLY A 54 -6.07 20.91 -13.68
CA GLY A 54 -5.52 20.08 -14.76
C GLY A 54 -4.64 18.92 -14.27
N PRO A 55 -4.33 17.96 -15.17
CA PRO A 55 -3.63 16.72 -14.80
C PRO A 55 -2.19 16.94 -14.34
N GLU A 56 -1.45 17.88 -14.94
CA GLU A 56 -0.08 18.23 -14.54
C GLU A 56 -0.04 18.86 -13.16
N TYR A 57 -0.94 19.82 -12.90
CA TYR A 57 -1.03 20.47 -11.59
C TYR A 57 -1.37 19.45 -10.49
N ALA A 58 -2.35 18.58 -10.75
CA ALA A 58 -2.73 17.53 -9.82
C ALA A 58 -1.61 16.50 -9.60
N ALA A 59 -0.82 16.19 -10.62
CA ALA A 59 0.33 15.31 -10.51
C ALA A 59 1.45 15.94 -9.66
N ASP A 60 1.75 17.23 -9.87
CA ASP A 60 2.73 17.95 -9.06
C ASP A 60 2.27 18.12 -7.61
N ALA A 61 0.98 18.38 -7.38
CA ALA A 61 0.40 18.39 -6.04
C ALA A 61 0.57 17.04 -5.35
N PHE A 62 0.30 15.95 -6.06
CA PHE A 62 0.52 14.60 -5.56
C PHE A 62 1.98 14.35 -5.16
N VAL A 63 2.95 14.72 -6.00
CA VAL A 63 4.39 14.57 -5.72
C VAL A 63 4.81 15.38 -4.49
N ARG A 64 4.32 16.62 -4.34
CA ARG A 64 4.59 17.44 -3.14
C ARG A 64 4.05 16.77 -1.87
N ILE A 65 2.81 16.30 -1.90
CA ILE A 65 2.17 15.60 -0.77
C ILE A 65 2.92 14.29 -0.47
N ALA A 66 3.38 13.58 -1.50
CA ALA A 66 4.12 12.35 -1.37
C ALA A 66 5.44 12.56 -0.61
N ARG A 67 6.21 13.61 -0.93
CA ARG A 67 7.43 13.97 -0.19
C ARG A 67 7.19 14.17 1.30
N LEU A 68 6.18 14.97 1.64
CA LEU A 68 5.80 15.20 3.05
C LEU A 68 5.42 13.90 3.76
N ARG A 69 4.70 13.01 3.06
CA ARG A 69 4.27 11.74 3.63
C ARG A 69 5.41 10.74 3.79
N LEU A 70 6.42 10.76 2.92
CA LEU A 70 7.58 9.87 3.01
C LEU A 70 8.34 10.05 4.32
N GLU A 71 8.45 11.27 4.82
CA GLU A 71 9.08 11.55 6.13
C GLU A 71 8.34 10.86 7.27
N LEU A 72 7.00 10.92 7.26
CA LEU A 72 6.15 10.25 8.25
C LEU A 72 6.22 8.72 8.14
N VAL A 73 6.27 8.19 6.91
CA VAL A 73 6.44 6.74 6.67
C VAL A 73 7.79 6.27 7.22
N ALA A 74 8.86 7.03 6.97
CA ALA A 74 10.17 6.70 7.52
C ALA A 74 10.19 6.75 9.05
N GLU A 75 9.47 7.69 9.67
CA GLU A 75 9.28 7.76 11.12
C GLU A 75 8.54 6.52 11.65
N ASP A 76 7.37 6.20 11.09
CA ASP A 76 6.56 5.05 11.51
C ASP A 76 7.31 3.72 11.35
N VAL A 77 8.17 3.59 10.32
CA VAL A 77 9.03 2.40 10.17
C VAL A 77 10.16 2.37 11.21
N ARG A 78 10.81 3.49 11.48
CA ARG A 78 11.88 3.58 12.49
C ARG A 78 11.36 3.22 13.89
N GLU A 79 10.16 3.66 14.24
CA GLU A 79 9.53 3.37 15.53
C GLU A 79 9.30 1.87 15.79
N ARG A 80 9.21 1.05 14.73
CA ARG A 80 9.01 -0.41 14.86
C ARG A 80 10.25 -1.16 15.34
N ALA A 81 11.42 -0.54 15.32
CA ALA A 81 12.69 -1.11 15.78
C ALA A 81 12.96 -2.54 15.23
N LEU A 82 12.81 -2.72 13.92
CA LEU A 82 12.88 -4.02 13.23
C LEU A 82 14.28 -4.64 13.12
N GLY A 83 15.31 -4.02 13.73
CA GLY A 83 16.70 -4.45 13.59
C GLY A 83 17.14 -4.44 12.12
N ASP A 84 17.76 -5.54 11.69
CA ASP A 84 18.27 -5.71 10.33
C ASP A 84 17.19 -6.14 9.31
N VAL A 85 15.97 -6.46 9.76
CA VAL A 85 14.87 -6.88 8.89
C VAL A 85 14.18 -5.64 8.29
N PRO A 86 14.19 -5.45 6.96
CA PRO A 86 13.57 -4.28 6.36
C PRO A 86 12.04 -4.41 6.38
N ALA A 87 11.35 -3.31 6.69
CA ALA A 87 9.94 -3.19 6.34
C ALA A 87 9.77 -3.17 4.81
N LEU A 88 8.86 -4.00 4.30
CA LEU A 88 8.34 -3.91 2.94
C LEU A 88 7.24 -2.84 2.92
N VAL A 89 7.58 -1.69 2.36
CA VAL A 89 6.67 -0.56 2.22
C VAL A 89 5.96 -0.63 0.86
N GLU A 90 4.66 -0.41 0.85
CA GLU A 90 3.86 -0.38 -0.38
C GLU A 90 3.05 0.91 -0.48
N GLY A 91 3.15 1.58 -1.62
CA GLY A 91 2.30 2.73 -1.92
C GLY A 91 2.87 3.62 -3.02
N PRO A 92 2.04 4.54 -3.55
CA PRO A 92 2.41 5.39 -4.68
C PRO A 92 3.33 6.58 -4.32
N GLN A 93 3.73 6.74 -3.05
CA GLN A 93 4.41 7.95 -2.57
C GLN A 93 5.91 8.02 -2.89
N LEU A 94 6.60 6.89 -3.05
CA LEU A 94 8.01 6.91 -3.42
C LEU A 94 8.15 7.07 -4.93
N PHE A 95 8.74 8.18 -5.37
CA PHE A 95 9.16 8.36 -6.76
C PHE A 95 10.62 7.93 -6.94
N PRO A 96 11.06 7.56 -8.16
CA PRO A 96 12.43 7.11 -8.41
C PRO A 96 13.51 8.11 -7.96
N SER A 97 13.25 9.42 -8.12
CA SER A 97 14.15 10.49 -7.64
C SER A 97 14.24 10.61 -6.12
N MET A 98 13.40 9.91 -5.36
CA MET A 98 13.34 9.95 -3.89
C MET A 98 13.89 8.66 -3.25
N GLY A 99 14.43 7.74 -4.06
CA GLY A 99 14.79 6.38 -3.66
C GLY A 99 16.18 6.20 -3.05
N ASP A 100 16.89 7.26 -2.67
CA ASP A 100 18.29 7.16 -2.23
C ASP A 100 18.42 6.53 -0.84
N ASP A 101 17.43 6.73 0.05
CA ASP A 101 17.45 6.23 1.42
C ASP A 101 16.72 4.87 1.59
N VAL A 102 16.35 4.20 0.49
CA VAL A 102 15.75 2.86 0.53
C VAL A 102 16.73 1.81 0.02
N ALA A 103 16.80 0.67 0.71
CA ALA A 103 17.78 -0.38 0.42
C ALA A 103 17.52 -1.04 -0.95
N ALA A 104 16.25 -1.18 -1.33
CA ALA A 104 15.81 -1.64 -2.63
C ALA A 104 14.43 -1.08 -2.93
N ALA A 105 14.15 -0.80 -4.20
CA ALA A 105 12.85 -0.32 -4.64
C ALA A 105 12.54 -0.74 -6.07
N VAL A 106 11.27 -0.97 -6.33
CA VAL A 106 10.73 -1.29 -7.66
C VAL A 106 9.43 -0.54 -7.89
N TRP A 107 9.22 -0.05 -9.12
CA TRP A 107 8.03 0.70 -9.49
C TRP A 107 7.21 -0.06 -10.53
N LEU A 108 5.97 -0.40 -10.19
CA LEU A 108 5.02 -0.99 -11.13
C LEU A 108 4.26 0.10 -11.87
N VAL A 109 4.44 0.17 -13.18
CA VAL A 109 3.78 1.17 -14.04
C VAL A 109 2.78 0.45 -14.94
N PRO A 110 1.47 0.59 -14.69
CA PRO A 110 0.46 -0.07 -15.49
C PRO A 110 0.25 0.63 -16.83
N ASP A 111 -0.14 -0.17 -17.81
CA ASP A 111 -0.75 0.30 -19.04
C ASP A 111 -2.00 1.14 -18.75
N ALA A 112 -2.33 2.06 -19.67
CA ALA A 112 -3.47 2.95 -19.52
C ALA A 112 -4.81 2.19 -19.45
N GLU A 113 -4.96 1.11 -20.23
CA GLU A 113 -6.15 0.26 -20.23
C GLU A 113 -6.28 -0.46 -18.88
N GLN A 114 -5.18 -1.02 -18.36
CA GLN A 114 -5.16 -1.66 -17.04
C GLN A 114 -5.52 -0.66 -15.93
N THR A 115 -5.01 0.58 -16.02
CA THR A 115 -5.33 1.65 -15.05
C THR A 115 -6.81 1.98 -15.07
N ARG A 116 -7.39 2.13 -16.27
CA ARG A 116 -8.84 2.35 -16.45
C ARG A 116 -9.65 1.21 -15.88
N HIS A 117 -9.34 -0.02 -16.27
CA HIS A 117 -10.04 -1.21 -15.81
C HIS A 117 -10.07 -1.30 -14.28
N ALA A 118 -8.90 -1.16 -13.63
CA ALA A 118 -8.81 -1.21 -12.17
C ALA A 118 -9.58 -0.08 -11.46
N ARG A 119 -9.67 1.12 -12.07
CA ARG A 119 -10.46 2.25 -11.55
C ARG A 119 -11.95 1.96 -11.67
N GLU A 120 -12.40 1.48 -12.82
CA GLU A 120 -13.80 1.14 -13.09
C GLU A 120 -14.29 0.00 -12.21
N GLU A 121 -13.50 -1.07 -12.06
CA GLU A 121 -13.81 -2.17 -11.14
C GLU A 121 -13.99 -1.69 -9.69
N ARG A 122 -13.14 -0.74 -9.24
CA ARG A 122 -13.26 -0.17 -7.89
C ARG A 122 -14.53 0.66 -7.74
N LEU A 123 -14.85 1.49 -8.74
CA LEU A 123 -16.07 2.32 -8.75
C LEU A 123 -17.36 1.49 -8.91
N ALA A 124 -17.28 0.28 -9.45
CA ALA A 124 -18.41 -0.64 -9.54
C ALA A 124 -18.78 -1.27 -8.17
N ARG A 125 -17.84 -1.30 -7.22
CA ARG A 125 -18.03 -1.89 -5.88
C ARG A 125 -18.65 -0.94 -4.86
N VAL A 126 -18.75 0.34 -5.19
CA VAL A 126 -19.24 1.39 -4.28
C VAL A 126 -20.19 2.33 -5.02
N ASP A 127 -21.16 2.90 -4.32
CA ASP A 127 -21.94 4.00 -4.89
C ASP A 127 -21.22 5.34 -4.68
N ASP A 128 -20.40 5.72 -5.67
CA ASP A 128 -19.65 6.98 -5.65
C ASP A 128 -19.86 7.76 -6.96
N PRO A 129 -20.99 8.51 -7.09
CA PRO A 129 -21.26 9.33 -8.27
C PRO A 129 -20.18 10.39 -8.52
N ALA A 130 -19.60 10.93 -7.45
CA ALA A 130 -18.58 11.96 -7.55
C ALA A 130 -17.23 11.39 -8.02
N GLY A 131 -16.90 10.16 -7.62
CA GLY A 131 -15.76 9.41 -8.14
C GLY A 131 -15.91 9.09 -9.63
N ARG A 132 -17.11 8.65 -10.05
CA ARG A 132 -17.42 8.39 -11.47
C ARG A 132 -17.28 9.65 -12.31
N ALA A 133 -17.79 10.78 -11.83
CA ALA A 133 -17.69 12.06 -12.53
C ALA A 133 -16.23 12.56 -12.71
N ARG A 134 -15.30 12.10 -11.87
CA ARG A 134 -13.87 12.49 -11.91
C ARG A 134 -12.97 11.46 -12.57
N LEU A 135 -13.51 10.35 -13.10
CA LEU A 135 -12.72 9.23 -13.63
C LEU A 135 -11.71 9.70 -14.68
N GLU A 136 -12.14 10.45 -15.68
CA GLU A 136 -11.26 10.90 -16.77
C GLU A 136 -10.15 11.82 -16.26
N SER A 137 -10.44 12.74 -15.34
CA SER A 137 -9.41 13.61 -14.73
C SER A 137 -8.40 12.81 -13.91
N LEU A 138 -8.85 11.77 -13.19
CA LEU A 138 -7.97 10.88 -12.44
C LEU A 138 -7.06 10.09 -13.38
N LEU A 139 -7.60 9.57 -14.49
CA LEU A 139 -6.82 8.82 -15.48
C LEU A 139 -5.79 9.72 -16.17
N ALA A 140 -6.17 10.95 -16.54
CA ALA A 140 -5.25 11.93 -17.12
C ALA A 140 -4.09 12.25 -16.16
N ARG A 141 -4.37 12.49 -14.88
CA ARG A 141 -3.34 12.71 -13.86
C ARG A 141 -2.45 11.46 -13.68
N ASP A 142 -3.04 10.27 -13.60
CA ASP A 142 -2.30 9.03 -13.43
C ASP A 142 -1.36 8.76 -14.62
N ALA A 143 -1.75 9.15 -15.84
CA ALA A 143 -0.87 9.08 -17.02
C ALA A 143 0.35 10.00 -16.89
N VAL A 144 0.18 11.23 -16.41
CA VAL A 144 1.30 12.15 -16.12
C VAL A 144 2.24 11.57 -15.07
N LEU A 145 1.70 10.97 -14.01
CA LEU A 145 2.48 10.34 -12.95
C LEU A 145 3.25 9.10 -13.47
N ALA A 146 2.62 8.27 -14.29
CA ALA A 146 3.24 7.09 -14.89
C ALA A 146 4.43 7.48 -15.79
N ASP A 147 4.23 8.48 -16.66
CA ASP A 147 5.28 9.02 -17.52
C ASP A 147 6.44 9.64 -16.71
N ARG A 148 6.12 10.36 -15.63
CA ARG A 148 7.12 10.86 -14.69
C ARG A 148 7.94 9.74 -14.04
N VAL A 149 7.29 8.69 -13.54
CA VAL A 149 7.97 7.53 -12.96
C VAL A 149 8.90 6.87 -13.98
N ARG A 150 8.47 6.68 -15.23
CA ARG A 150 9.34 6.12 -16.28
C ARG A 150 10.58 6.98 -16.53
N ARG A 151 10.39 8.29 -16.68
CA ARG A 151 11.50 9.23 -16.90
C ARG A 151 12.49 9.24 -15.74
N GLU A 152 12.00 9.42 -14.52
CA GLU A 152 12.86 9.45 -13.33
C GLU A 152 13.55 8.10 -13.13
N ALA A 153 12.87 6.98 -13.39
CA ALA A 153 13.52 5.68 -13.28
C ALA A 153 14.68 5.51 -14.27
N ALA A 154 14.50 5.96 -15.52
CA ALA A 154 15.58 5.95 -16.51
C ALA A 154 16.75 6.87 -16.10
N GLU A 155 16.45 8.08 -15.61
CA GLU A 155 17.45 9.06 -15.17
C GLU A 155 18.28 8.57 -13.97
N TYR A 156 17.63 7.95 -12.99
CA TYR A 156 18.26 7.51 -11.74
C TYR A 156 18.65 6.02 -11.74
N GLY A 157 18.57 5.34 -12.89
CA GLY A 157 18.94 3.92 -13.03
C GLY A 157 18.12 2.99 -12.15
N ARG A 158 16.82 3.26 -11.99
CA ARG A 158 15.90 2.52 -11.12
C ARG A 158 15.05 1.51 -11.89
N THR A 159 14.63 0.44 -11.22
CA THR A 159 13.88 -0.66 -11.86
C THR A 159 12.39 -0.33 -11.98
N VAL A 160 11.90 -0.24 -13.22
CA VAL A 160 10.46 -0.20 -13.54
C VAL A 160 10.03 -1.54 -14.09
N ILE A 161 8.86 -2.00 -13.63
CA ILE A 161 8.14 -3.14 -14.20
C ILE A 161 6.89 -2.59 -14.87
N GLU A 162 6.82 -2.70 -16.20
CA GLU A 162 5.61 -2.37 -16.96
C GLU A 162 4.57 -3.48 -16.74
N VAL A 163 3.35 -3.08 -16.37
CA VAL A 163 2.22 -3.99 -16.17
C VAL A 163 1.29 -3.88 -17.38
N PRO A 164 1.23 -4.89 -18.27
CA PRO A 164 0.44 -4.81 -19.49
C PRO A 164 -1.07 -4.81 -19.20
N ALA A 165 -1.89 -4.51 -20.22
CA ALA A 165 -3.36 -4.54 -20.13
C ALA A 165 -3.93 -5.88 -19.63
N THR A 166 -3.24 -6.99 -19.95
CA THR A 166 -3.55 -8.34 -19.44
C THR A 166 -2.34 -8.87 -18.67
N PRO A 167 -2.23 -8.60 -17.36
CA PRO A 167 -1.06 -8.95 -16.57
C PRO A 167 -0.88 -10.46 -16.39
N ASP A 168 0.33 -10.96 -16.61
CA ASP A 168 0.79 -12.21 -15.98
C ASP A 168 1.29 -11.88 -14.57
N TRP A 169 0.40 -12.01 -13.58
CA TRP A 169 0.70 -11.69 -12.19
C TRP A 169 1.83 -12.55 -11.61
N SER A 170 1.98 -13.79 -12.08
CA SER A 170 3.06 -14.67 -11.61
C SER A 170 4.42 -14.16 -12.08
N ALA A 171 4.53 -13.81 -13.37
CA ALA A 171 5.76 -13.23 -13.92
C ALA A 171 6.09 -11.87 -13.29
N ILE A 172 5.08 -11.03 -13.05
CA ILE A 172 5.26 -9.72 -12.41
C ILE A 172 5.72 -9.90 -10.96
N SER A 173 5.12 -10.80 -10.18
CA SER A 173 5.57 -11.10 -8.81
C SER A 173 7.02 -11.57 -8.79
N ALA A 174 7.40 -12.48 -9.70
CA ALA A 174 8.78 -12.95 -9.80
C ALA A 174 9.77 -11.82 -10.16
N ALA A 175 9.38 -10.91 -11.05
CA ALA A 175 10.20 -9.75 -11.41
C ALA A 175 10.34 -8.75 -10.23
N VAL A 176 9.28 -8.54 -9.44
CA VAL A 176 9.33 -7.74 -8.21
C VAL A 176 10.31 -8.34 -7.21
N GLU A 177 10.23 -9.65 -6.97
CA GLU A 177 11.15 -10.35 -6.08
C GLU A 177 12.60 -10.26 -6.53
N ALA A 178 12.84 -10.47 -7.83
CA ALA A 178 14.17 -10.34 -8.40
C ALA A 178 14.73 -8.91 -8.25
N ALA A 179 13.90 -7.88 -8.42
CA ALA A 179 14.30 -6.49 -8.27
C ALA A 179 14.59 -6.09 -6.81
N LEU A 180 13.88 -6.66 -5.85
CA LEU A 180 14.12 -6.42 -4.43
C LEU A 180 15.31 -7.22 -3.89
N GLY A 181 15.65 -8.35 -4.54
CA GLY A 181 16.75 -9.22 -4.14
C GLY A 181 16.45 -10.02 -2.86
N PRO A 182 17.46 -10.71 -2.31
CA PRO A 182 17.31 -11.45 -1.06
C PRO A 182 17.13 -10.50 0.12
N LEU A 183 16.11 -10.75 0.94
CA LEU A 183 15.80 -9.95 2.12
C LEU A 183 15.90 -10.81 3.38
N PRO A 184 16.51 -10.31 4.48
CA PRO A 184 16.43 -10.96 5.77
C PRO A 184 14.96 -10.99 6.24
N ARG A 185 14.62 -11.98 7.04
CA ARG A 185 13.24 -12.30 7.44
C ARG A 185 13.11 -12.26 8.96
N LEU A 186 11.89 -12.04 9.46
CA LEU A 186 11.63 -12.21 10.88
C LEU A 186 11.73 -13.68 11.28
N GLU A 187 12.10 -13.94 12.53
CA GLU A 187 12.06 -15.28 13.09
C GLU A 187 10.61 -15.75 13.28
N ALA A 188 10.36 -17.02 12.95
CA ALA A 188 9.07 -17.63 13.19
C ALA A 188 8.75 -17.68 14.70
N GLY A 189 7.46 -17.70 15.03
CA GLY A 189 6.96 -17.73 16.40
C GLY A 189 6.56 -16.35 16.91
N GLU A 190 7.06 -15.96 18.09
CA GLU A 190 6.59 -14.77 18.80
C GLU A 190 6.89 -13.46 18.05
N GLU A 191 8.05 -13.35 17.43
CA GLU A 191 8.44 -12.15 16.68
C GLU A 191 7.51 -11.91 15.49
N LEU A 192 7.36 -12.92 14.61
CA LEU A 192 6.45 -12.83 13.47
C LEU A 192 4.99 -12.63 13.92
N SER A 193 4.53 -13.29 14.99
CA SER A 193 3.19 -13.08 15.53
C SER A 193 2.96 -11.64 15.99
N ARG A 194 3.90 -11.08 16.77
CA ARG A 194 3.85 -9.69 17.22
C ARG A 194 3.79 -8.73 16.03
N GLN A 195 4.53 -9.03 14.97
CA GLN A 195 4.51 -8.23 13.75
C GLN A 195 3.14 -8.29 13.03
N ARG A 196 2.55 -9.48 12.87
CA ARG A 196 1.21 -9.62 12.27
C ARG A 196 0.14 -8.91 13.09
N ARG A 197 0.24 -8.96 14.42
CA ARG A 197 -0.63 -8.20 15.31
C ARG A 197 -0.47 -6.69 15.12
N TYR A 198 0.77 -6.20 15.02
CA TYR A 198 1.03 -4.79 14.76
C TYR A 198 0.33 -4.31 13.47
N GLU A 199 0.44 -5.10 12.39
CA GLU A 199 -0.22 -4.82 11.10
C GLU A 199 -1.75 -4.82 11.22
N ASN A 200 -2.32 -5.79 11.93
CA ASN A 200 -3.77 -5.86 12.16
C ASN A 200 -4.28 -4.67 13.00
N LEU A 201 -3.53 -4.25 14.02
CA LEU A 201 -3.86 -3.09 14.84
C LEU A 201 -3.77 -1.78 14.04
N ALA A 202 -2.79 -1.65 13.15
CA ALA A 202 -2.71 -0.52 12.22
C ALA A 202 -3.95 -0.46 11.32
N ALA A 203 -4.40 -1.60 10.77
CA ALA A 203 -5.63 -1.67 9.99
C ALA A 203 -6.88 -1.29 10.80
N CYS A 204 -6.97 -1.73 12.06
CA CYS A 204 -8.06 -1.33 12.96
C CYS A 204 -8.08 0.18 13.21
N ARG A 205 -6.91 0.76 13.52
CA ARG A 205 -6.79 2.20 13.75
C ARG A 205 -7.17 3.01 12.50
N GLN A 206 -6.65 2.64 11.35
CA GLN A 206 -7.01 3.26 10.07
C GLN A 206 -8.50 3.16 9.80
N GLY A 207 -9.11 1.98 9.96
CA GLY A 207 -10.53 1.77 9.73
C GLY A 207 -11.38 2.72 10.57
N ARG A 208 -11.07 2.85 11.88
CA ARG A 208 -11.80 3.76 12.78
C ARG A 208 -11.61 5.23 12.43
N LEU A 209 -10.39 5.64 12.11
CA LEU A 209 -10.12 7.02 11.68
C LEU A 209 -10.85 7.35 10.38
N TRP A 210 -10.88 6.41 9.43
CA TRP A 210 -11.64 6.56 8.19
C TRP A 210 -13.14 6.66 8.45
N GLN A 211 -13.69 5.76 9.28
CA GLN A 211 -15.10 5.77 9.67
C GLN A 211 -15.51 7.12 10.27
N ALA A 212 -14.71 7.63 11.22
CA ALA A 212 -14.95 8.94 11.83
C ALA A 212 -14.79 10.09 10.83
N GLY A 213 -13.76 10.03 9.97
CA GLY A 213 -13.43 11.11 9.04
C GLY A 213 -14.44 11.32 7.91
N ILE A 214 -15.11 10.26 7.45
CA ILE A 214 -16.13 10.37 6.39
C ILE A 214 -17.55 10.02 6.85
N GLY A 215 -17.73 9.72 8.14
CA GLY A 215 -19.04 9.44 8.74
C GLY A 215 -19.68 8.14 8.25
N LEU A 216 -18.90 7.07 8.04
CA LEU A 216 -19.46 5.77 7.66
C LEU A 216 -20.28 5.17 8.82
N ALA A 217 -21.48 4.69 8.51
CA ALA A 217 -22.30 3.95 9.45
C ALA A 217 -21.63 2.63 9.85
N GLU A 218 -21.10 1.90 8.87
CA GLU A 218 -20.43 0.61 9.06
C GLU A 218 -19.16 0.54 8.22
N LEU A 219 -18.14 -0.14 8.75
CA LEU A 219 -16.91 -0.39 8.03
C LEU A 219 -17.02 -1.65 7.15
N PRO A 220 -16.51 -1.62 5.91
CA PRO A 220 -16.38 -2.82 5.12
C PRO A 220 -15.40 -3.80 5.79
N PRO A 221 -15.54 -5.10 5.53
CA PRO A 221 -14.63 -6.09 6.09
C PRO A 221 -13.22 -5.94 5.53
N TYR A 222 -12.24 -6.15 6.40
CA TYR A 222 -10.80 -6.13 6.13
C TYR A 222 -10.20 -7.53 6.32
N PRO A 223 -9.26 -7.96 5.45
CA PRO A 223 -8.60 -9.26 5.57
C PRO A 223 -7.44 -9.22 6.57
N PHE A 224 -7.76 -9.35 7.86
CA PHE A 224 -6.76 -9.43 8.94
C PHE A 224 -5.88 -10.67 8.80
N ALA A 225 -4.57 -10.51 8.95
CA ALA A 225 -3.62 -11.61 8.85
C ALA A 225 -3.73 -12.53 10.08
N CYS A 226 -3.52 -13.84 9.88
CA CYS A 226 -3.35 -14.77 11.00
C CYS A 226 -2.14 -14.36 11.87
N GLU A 227 -2.30 -14.43 13.19
CA GLU A 227 -1.28 -14.06 14.18
C GLU A 227 -0.54 -15.28 14.74
N CYS A 228 -0.59 -16.44 14.08
CA CYS A 228 -0.01 -17.67 14.62
C CYS A 228 1.52 -17.67 14.73
N GLY A 229 2.22 -16.84 13.94
CA GLY A 229 3.68 -16.80 13.89
C GLY A 229 4.31 -17.92 13.06
N THR A 230 3.53 -18.76 12.38
CA THR A 230 4.06 -19.77 11.45
C THR A 230 4.65 -19.08 10.23
N SER A 231 5.91 -19.41 9.92
CA SER A 231 6.61 -18.94 8.73
C SER A 231 5.79 -19.22 7.46
N GLY A 232 5.64 -18.22 6.60
CA GLY A 232 4.92 -18.34 5.35
C GLY A 232 3.39 -18.43 5.48
N CYS A 233 2.81 -18.18 6.66
CA CYS A 233 1.35 -18.23 6.83
C CYS A 233 0.67 -17.13 5.98
N THR A 234 -0.13 -17.56 4.99
CA THR A 234 -0.87 -16.66 4.09
C THR A 234 -2.32 -16.43 4.50
N GLU A 235 -2.79 -17.14 5.52
CA GLU A 235 -4.18 -17.17 5.94
C GLU A 235 -4.68 -15.81 6.46
N VAL A 236 -5.96 -15.53 6.20
CA VAL A 236 -6.64 -14.31 6.62
C VAL A 236 -8.00 -14.62 7.21
N TRP A 237 -8.45 -13.72 8.06
CA TRP A 237 -9.84 -13.66 8.48
C TRP A 237 -10.43 -12.31 8.11
N SER A 238 -11.60 -12.36 7.46
CA SER A 238 -12.32 -11.17 7.01
C SER A 238 -13.27 -10.68 8.10
N GLY A 239 -13.12 -9.43 8.53
CA GLY A 239 -13.94 -8.84 9.59
C GLY A 239 -13.80 -7.32 9.70
N THR A 240 -14.50 -6.69 10.65
CA THR A 240 -14.37 -5.25 10.95
C THR A 240 -13.42 -5.06 12.13
N PRO A 241 -12.95 -3.83 12.42
CA PRO A 241 -12.15 -3.58 13.62
C PRO A 241 -12.84 -4.02 14.92
N ASP A 242 -14.15 -3.86 15.02
CA ASP A 242 -14.90 -4.24 16.22
C ASP A 242 -15.00 -5.76 16.39
N SER A 243 -15.23 -6.49 15.29
CA SER A 243 -15.22 -7.95 15.36
C SER A 243 -13.80 -8.52 15.56
N TYR A 244 -12.77 -7.82 15.07
CA TYR A 244 -11.37 -8.15 15.38
C TYR A 244 -11.09 -8.04 16.88
N ASP A 245 -11.47 -6.92 17.51
CA ASP A 245 -11.28 -6.72 18.95
C ASP A 245 -12.05 -7.76 19.79
N ALA A 246 -13.30 -8.05 19.41
CA ALA A 246 -14.10 -9.08 20.09
C ALA A 246 -13.44 -10.46 20.03
N ARG A 247 -12.89 -10.83 18.86
CA ARG A 247 -12.19 -12.11 18.67
C ARG A 247 -10.85 -12.14 19.39
N ARG A 248 -10.12 -11.02 19.39
CA ARG A 248 -8.85 -10.89 20.11
C ARG A 248 -9.04 -10.99 21.63
N GLY A 249 -10.16 -10.51 22.16
CA GLY A 249 -10.55 -10.70 23.57
C GLY A 249 -10.66 -12.18 23.99
N GLN A 250 -10.77 -13.10 23.02
CA GLN A 250 -10.87 -14.55 23.25
C GLN A 250 -9.53 -15.27 23.03
N GLY A 251 -8.47 -14.57 22.60
CA GLY A 251 -7.16 -15.15 22.29
C GLY A 251 -6.52 -14.57 21.03
N TRP A 252 -5.52 -15.26 20.48
CA TRP A 252 -4.85 -14.80 19.27
C TRP A 252 -5.76 -15.01 18.06
N LEU A 253 -5.68 -14.10 17.07
CA LEU A 253 -6.38 -14.33 15.81
C LEU A 253 -5.72 -15.48 15.06
N ARG A 254 -6.21 -16.70 15.30
CA ARG A 254 -5.83 -17.92 14.57
C ARG A 254 -6.98 -18.32 13.66
N THR A 255 -6.66 -18.59 12.41
CA THR A 255 -7.64 -18.92 11.36
C THR A 255 -7.75 -20.41 11.10
N HIS A 256 -6.86 -21.24 11.67
CA HIS A 256 -6.91 -22.69 11.54
C HIS A 256 -6.50 -23.41 12.83
N SER A 257 -7.00 -24.64 13.01
CA SER A 257 -6.78 -25.49 14.19
C SER A 257 -5.36 -26.10 14.27
N ALA A 258 -4.61 -26.06 13.16
CA ALA A 258 -3.24 -26.60 13.09
C ALA A 258 -2.15 -25.62 13.59
N CYS A 259 -2.55 -24.54 14.27
CA CYS A 259 -1.66 -23.51 14.84
C CYS A 259 -1.92 -23.29 16.33
#